data_AF-A0A3N5VDT8-F1
#
_entry.id   AF-A0A3N5VDT8-F1
#
_cell.length_a   1.000
_cell.length_b   1.000
_cell.length_c   1.000
_cell.angle_alpha   90.00
_cell.angle_beta   90.00
_cell.angle_gamma   90.00
#
_symmetry.space_group_name_H-M   'P 1'
#
loop_
_entity.id
_entity.type
_entity.pdbx_description
1 polymer ?
#
loop_
_entity_poly.entity_id
_entity_poly.type
_entity_poly.pdbx_seq_one_letter_code
_entity_poly.pdbx_strand_id
1 'polypeptide(L)'
;MKDVHNQLCSVKRQNIVIPVPQVPQRSAPTAQPSLSTTPSPSQTLNSPPAQQSTTAPASGGQTTISLTGNGTNYSKIEGPIDPEFKSKRQVTGSYQGIKVWGPVDAPGQLGIWGTEVTVDYDICVADGACIEACPVNVYEWLDTPGHPASEKKPFMIREKDCIFCMACENVCPPQCVKIFQKSQ
;
A
#
# COMPACT_ATOMS: atom_id res chain seq x y z
N MET A 1 -26.66 -49.14 -9.95
CA MET A 1 -27.40 -48.00 -10.53
C MET A 1 -27.87 -47.15 -9.35
N LYS A 2 -27.23 -46.00 -9.15
CA LYS A 2 -27.51 -45.07 -8.05
C LYS A 2 -28.40 -43.97 -8.61
N ASP A 3 -29.69 -44.12 -8.36
CA ASP A 3 -30.65 -43.03 -8.31
C ASP A 3 -30.22 -42.00 -7.26
N VAL A 4 -30.72 -40.77 -7.45
CA VAL A 4 -30.75 -39.62 -6.53
C VAL A 4 -30.02 -38.38 -7.08
N HIS A 5 -30.83 -37.36 -7.38
CA HIS A 5 -30.52 -35.94 -7.55
C HIS A 5 -30.08 -35.40 -8.93
N ASN A 6 -30.85 -35.74 -9.97
CA ASN A 6 -31.14 -34.76 -11.01
C ASN A 6 -32.66 -34.56 -11.06
N GLN A 7 -33.07 -33.33 -11.39
CA GLN A 7 -34.43 -32.80 -11.55
C GLN A 7 -34.84 -31.78 -10.48
N LEU A 8 -35.17 -30.59 -11.00
CA LEU A 8 -35.87 -29.44 -10.38
C LEU A 8 -35.01 -28.35 -9.74
N CYS A 9 -34.01 -27.88 -10.49
CA CYS A 9 -33.59 -26.48 -10.41
C CYS A 9 -34.57 -25.61 -11.23
N SER A 10 -35.66 -25.14 -10.61
CA SER A 10 -36.56 -24.10 -11.15
C SER A 10 -37.54 -23.58 -10.08
N VAL A 11 -37.05 -22.77 -9.13
CA VAL A 11 -37.92 -21.87 -8.33
C VAL A 11 -37.30 -20.47 -8.26
N LYS A 12 -37.62 -19.73 -9.31
CA LYS A 12 -37.96 -18.30 -9.40
C LYS A 12 -38.00 -17.51 -8.08
N ARG A 13 -37.19 -16.43 -8.04
CA ARG A 13 -37.42 -15.09 -7.48
C ARG A 13 -38.32 -14.97 -6.24
N GLN A 14 -37.75 -14.45 -5.14
CA GLN A 14 -38.37 -13.35 -4.40
C GLN A 14 -37.33 -12.57 -3.58
N ASN A 15 -37.21 -11.30 -3.93
CA ASN A 15 -36.38 -10.27 -3.31
C ASN A 15 -37.20 -9.67 -2.15
N ILE A 16 -36.79 -9.90 -0.90
CA ILE A 16 -37.47 -9.34 0.28
C ILE A 16 -36.61 -8.21 0.83
N VAL A 17 -37.08 -6.99 0.57
CA VAL A 17 -36.61 -5.72 1.14
C VAL A 17 -37.27 -5.56 2.51
N ILE A 18 -36.47 -5.36 3.56
CA ILE A 18 -36.93 -5.08 4.92
C ILE A 18 -37.02 -3.54 5.09
N PRO A 19 -38.17 -2.96 5.49
CA PRO A 19 -38.26 -1.55 5.81
C PRO A 19 -37.89 -1.26 7.28
N VAL A 20 -37.07 -0.23 7.49
CA VAL A 20 -36.70 0.32 8.82
C VAL A 20 -37.85 1.18 9.36
N PRO A 21 -38.25 1.07 10.65
CA PRO A 21 -39.30 1.90 11.24
C PRO A 21 -38.84 3.35 11.49
N GLN A 22 -39.60 4.32 10.98
CA GLN A 22 -39.45 5.76 11.25
C GLN A 22 -40.15 6.14 12.55
N VAL A 23 -39.46 6.93 13.39
CA VAL A 23 -40.00 7.52 14.62
C VAL A 23 -40.71 8.86 14.28
N PRO A 24 -41.90 9.18 14.83
CA PRO A 24 -42.66 10.37 14.46
C PRO A 24 -42.15 11.63 15.19
N GLN A 25 -41.85 12.71 14.46
CA GLN A 25 -41.69 14.05 15.04
C GLN A 25 -43.03 14.81 14.99
N ARG A 26 -43.43 15.32 16.16
CA ARG A 26 -44.64 16.11 16.40
C ARG A 26 -44.25 17.59 16.56
N SER A 27 -44.87 18.44 15.76
CA SER A 27 -44.72 19.89 15.76
C SER A 27 -45.49 20.57 16.89
N ALA A 28 -44.93 21.64 17.47
CA ALA A 28 -45.67 22.84 17.89
C ALA A 28 -44.72 24.03 18.15
N PRO A 29 -45.16 25.29 17.90
CA PRO A 29 -44.36 26.52 17.99
C PRO A 29 -44.50 27.20 19.37
N THR A 30 -43.68 28.22 19.68
CA THR A 30 -44.04 29.54 20.26
C THR A 30 -42.78 30.38 20.56
N ALA A 31 -42.88 31.69 20.30
CA ALA A 31 -41.91 32.79 20.46
C ALA A 31 -41.43 33.02 21.93
N GLN A 32 -40.31 33.68 22.27
CA GLN A 32 -39.78 35.06 22.11
C GLN A 32 -38.41 35.12 22.88
N PRO A 33 -37.74 36.27 23.17
CA PRO A 33 -37.45 37.50 22.41
C PRO A 33 -35.92 37.83 22.33
N SER A 34 -35.64 38.90 21.59
CA SER A 34 -34.37 39.57 21.25
C SER A 34 -33.57 40.19 22.42
N LEU A 35 -32.35 40.68 22.06
CA LEU A 35 -31.41 41.61 22.74
C LEU A 35 -30.15 40.88 23.31
N SER A 36 -28.89 41.23 23.06
CA SER A 36 -28.23 42.37 22.44
C SER A 36 -26.76 42.02 22.09
N THR A 37 -26.30 42.54 20.94
CA THR A 37 -25.04 43.26 20.69
C THR A 37 -23.78 42.94 21.52
N THR A 38 -22.73 42.38 20.91
CA THR A 38 -21.44 43.06 20.62
C THR A 38 -20.39 42.09 20.02
N PRO A 39 -19.44 42.57 19.20
CA PRO A 39 -18.58 41.74 18.35
C PRO A 39 -17.27 41.33 19.04
N SER A 40 -16.75 40.15 18.71
CA SER A 40 -15.38 39.75 19.03
C SER A 40 -14.81 38.81 17.96
N PRO A 41 -13.47 38.78 17.81
CA PRO A 41 -12.82 38.78 16.51
C PRO A 41 -12.67 37.39 15.90
N SER A 42 -12.53 37.38 14.58
CA SER A 42 -12.05 36.27 13.76
C SER A 42 -10.90 35.52 14.43
N GLN A 43 -11.18 34.30 14.91
CA GLN A 43 -10.15 33.33 15.21
C GLN A 43 -9.92 32.52 13.93
N THR A 44 -8.89 32.91 13.19
CA THR A 44 -8.19 32.05 12.25
C THR A 44 -7.74 30.79 13.00
N LEU A 45 -8.41 29.67 12.75
CA LEU A 45 -7.92 28.37 13.16
C LEU A 45 -6.69 28.05 12.30
N ASN A 46 -5.54 28.29 12.91
CA ASN A 46 -4.24 27.85 12.42
C ASN A 46 -4.26 26.34 12.21
N SER A 47 -4.13 25.93 10.96
CA SER A 47 -3.65 24.59 10.62
C SER A 47 -2.28 24.38 11.28
N PRO A 48 -2.01 23.23 11.91
CA PRO A 48 -0.65 22.91 12.32
C PRO A 48 0.24 22.86 11.06
N PRO A 49 1.41 23.51 11.05
CA PRO A 49 2.34 23.35 9.95
C PRO A 49 2.80 21.90 9.92
N ALA A 50 2.88 21.37 8.70
CA ALA A 50 3.49 20.10 8.37
C ALA A 50 4.77 19.92 9.19
N GLN A 51 4.79 18.90 10.04
CA GLN A 51 6.00 18.49 10.74
C GLN A 51 7.00 18.01 9.69
N GLN A 52 7.87 18.94 9.32
CA GLN A 52 9.31 18.79 9.33
C GLN A 52 9.76 17.34 9.11
N SER A 53 10.09 17.07 7.85
CA SER A 53 10.98 15.99 7.44
C SER A 53 12.25 16.09 8.28
N THR A 54 12.28 15.41 9.42
CA THR A 54 13.52 15.11 10.10
C THR A 54 14.20 14.09 9.20
N THR A 55 15.19 14.54 8.44
CA THR A 55 16.20 13.67 7.84
C THR A 55 16.83 12.88 8.98
N ALA A 56 16.29 11.68 9.22
CA ALA A 56 16.99 10.66 9.97
C ALA A 56 18.30 10.38 9.23
N PRO A 57 19.39 10.06 9.94
CA PRO A 57 20.64 9.72 9.28
C PRO A 57 20.37 8.51 8.40
N ALA A 58 20.46 8.71 7.09
CA ALA A 58 20.48 7.64 6.11
C ALA A 58 21.56 6.66 6.58
N SER A 59 21.15 5.45 6.98
CA SER A 59 22.06 4.33 7.07
C SER A 59 22.50 4.04 5.64
N GLY A 60 23.49 4.78 5.16
CA GLY A 60 24.03 4.73 3.81
C GLY A 60 24.77 3.42 3.61
N GLY A 61 24.02 2.33 3.47
CA GLY A 61 24.56 1.06 3.03
C GLY A 61 25.10 1.18 1.61
N GLN A 62 25.91 0.20 1.21
CA GLN A 62 26.51 0.18 -0.11
C GLN A 62 25.43 0.16 -1.21
N THR A 63 25.58 1.05 -2.20
CA THR A 63 24.77 1.08 -3.42
C THR A 63 25.63 0.61 -4.59
N THR A 64 25.22 -0.45 -5.27
CA THR A 64 25.91 -1.06 -6.42
C THR A 64 25.06 -1.12 -7.68
N ILE A 65 23.77 -0.77 -7.60
CA ILE A 65 22.85 -0.72 -8.74
C ILE A 65 22.47 0.72 -9.12
N SER A 66 22.19 0.95 -10.40
CA SER A 66 21.72 2.24 -10.93
C SER A 66 20.22 2.18 -11.24
N LEU A 67 19.48 3.21 -10.83
CA LEU A 67 18.07 3.40 -11.18
C LEU A 67 17.88 4.07 -12.55
N THR A 68 18.96 4.57 -13.15
CA THR A 68 18.96 5.14 -14.50
C THR A 68 19.56 4.16 -15.50
N GLY A 69 18.96 4.08 -16.68
CA GLY A 69 19.43 3.25 -17.79
C GLY A 69 18.59 3.47 -19.04
N ASN A 70 18.65 2.51 -19.97
CA ASN A 70 17.98 2.56 -21.27
C ASN A 70 16.93 1.45 -21.44
N GLY A 71 16.65 0.69 -20.37
CA GLY A 71 15.67 -0.39 -20.39
C GLY A 71 14.26 0.16 -20.56
N THR A 72 13.72 0.04 -21.76
CA THR A 72 12.34 0.47 -22.07
C THR A 72 11.51 -0.66 -22.66
N ASN A 73 12.09 -1.85 -22.85
CA ASN A 73 11.41 -3.01 -23.43
C ASN A 73 10.75 -3.90 -22.36
N TYR A 74 10.28 -3.31 -21.27
CA TYR A 74 9.62 -4.04 -20.21
C TYR A 74 8.22 -3.48 -19.98
N SER A 75 7.28 -4.39 -19.72
CA SER A 75 5.89 -4.08 -19.40
C SER A 75 5.62 -4.40 -17.94
N LYS A 76 4.66 -3.70 -17.34
CA LYS A 76 4.14 -4.06 -16.01
C LYS A 76 3.79 -5.56 -15.99
N ILE A 77 4.29 -6.27 -14.99
CA ILE A 77 3.85 -7.64 -14.71
C ILE A 77 2.67 -7.62 -13.75
N GLU A 78 1.83 -8.65 -13.84
CA GLU A 78 0.64 -8.81 -13.02
C GLU A 78 0.75 -10.05 -12.14
N GLY A 79 0.02 -10.03 -11.03
CA GLY A 79 0.00 -11.12 -10.07
C GLY A 79 0.82 -10.81 -8.82
N PRO A 80 0.78 -11.72 -7.83
CA PRO A 80 1.55 -11.58 -6.59
C PRO A 80 3.04 -11.79 -6.85
N ILE A 81 3.86 -11.28 -5.93
CA ILE A 81 5.27 -11.63 -5.85
C ILE A 81 5.45 -13.16 -5.70
N ASP A 82 6.42 -13.75 -6.40
CA ASP A 82 6.76 -15.17 -6.29
C ASP A 82 7.36 -15.48 -4.91
N PRO A 83 6.69 -16.24 -4.02
CA PRO A 83 7.20 -16.48 -2.66
C PRO A 83 8.55 -17.22 -2.62
N GLU A 84 8.93 -17.91 -3.70
CA GLU A 84 10.17 -18.68 -3.81
C GLU A 84 11.24 -17.96 -4.63
N PHE A 85 11.07 -16.66 -4.91
CA PHE A 85 11.98 -15.92 -5.78
C PHE A 85 13.44 -15.98 -5.32
N LYS A 86 13.69 -16.11 -4.01
CA LYS A 86 15.03 -16.22 -3.41
C LYS A 86 15.84 -17.43 -3.92
N SER A 87 15.16 -18.48 -4.37
CA SER A 87 15.78 -19.69 -4.94
C SER A 87 15.89 -19.63 -6.46
N LYS A 88 15.09 -18.79 -7.11
CA LYS A 88 14.96 -18.73 -8.58
C LYS A 88 15.73 -17.55 -9.19
N ARG A 89 15.93 -16.47 -8.42
CA ARG A 89 16.58 -15.23 -8.87
C ARG A 89 17.96 -15.07 -8.26
N GLN A 90 18.83 -14.40 -9.00
CA GLN A 90 20.19 -14.06 -8.55
C GLN A 90 20.20 -12.68 -7.92
N VAL A 91 21.05 -12.49 -6.92
CA VAL A 91 21.31 -11.15 -6.34
C VAL A 91 22.14 -10.36 -7.36
N THR A 92 21.60 -9.26 -7.85
CA THR A 92 22.26 -8.41 -8.85
C THR A 92 23.05 -7.29 -8.18
N GLY A 93 22.66 -6.86 -6.98
CA GLY A 93 23.40 -5.87 -6.21
C GLY A 93 22.66 -5.41 -4.98
N SER A 94 22.95 -4.19 -4.55
CA SER A 94 22.30 -3.53 -3.42
C SER A 94 22.05 -2.06 -3.69
N TYR A 95 21.04 -1.48 -3.02
CA TYR A 95 20.75 -0.06 -3.03
C TYR A 95 20.57 0.41 -1.59
N GLN A 96 21.43 1.33 -1.14
CA GLN A 96 21.49 1.80 0.25
C GLN A 96 21.49 0.66 1.30
N GLY A 97 22.17 -0.45 0.97
CA GLY A 97 22.25 -1.64 1.83
C GLY A 97 21.07 -2.62 1.71
N ILE A 98 20.04 -2.29 0.95
CA ILE A 98 18.94 -3.20 0.60
C ILE A 98 19.35 -4.07 -0.57
N LYS A 99 19.14 -5.38 -0.45
CA LYS A 99 19.48 -6.36 -1.49
C LYS A 99 18.54 -6.25 -2.69
N VAL A 100 19.07 -6.37 -3.90
CA VAL A 100 18.30 -6.34 -5.16
C VAL A 100 18.48 -7.66 -5.91
N TRP A 101 17.35 -8.27 -6.26
CA TRP A 101 17.23 -9.55 -6.95
C TRP A 101 16.76 -9.31 -8.38
N GLY A 102 17.60 -9.70 -9.34
CA GLY A 102 17.36 -9.41 -10.75
C GLY A 102 16.34 -10.33 -11.43
N PRO A 103 16.17 -10.18 -12.75
CA PRO A 103 16.88 -9.23 -13.62
C PRO A 103 16.58 -7.75 -13.33
N VAL A 104 17.55 -6.88 -13.62
CA VAL A 104 17.45 -5.41 -13.50
C VAL A 104 17.90 -4.79 -14.82
N ASP A 105 17.01 -4.05 -15.47
CA ASP A 105 17.24 -3.25 -16.68
C ASP A 105 16.49 -1.93 -16.54
N ALA A 106 17.09 -1.00 -15.80
CA ALA A 106 16.46 0.27 -15.45
C ALA A 106 16.26 1.18 -16.69
N PRO A 107 15.20 2.01 -16.74
CA PRO A 107 14.12 2.12 -15.74
C PRO A 107 12.99 1.10 -15.90
N GLY A 108 12.98 0.30 -16.97
CA GLY A 108 11.85 -0.56 -17.33
C GLY A 108 11.66 -1.77 -16.42
N GLN A 109 12.75 -2.39 -15.97
CA GLN A 109 12.73 -3.54 -15.08
C GLN A 109 13.65 -3.29 -13.87
N LEU A 110 13.11 -3.40 -12.67
CA LEU A 110 13.84 -3.12 -11.42
C LEU A 110 13.94 -4.35 -10.52
N GLY A 111 13.17 -5.41 -10.78
CA GLY A 111 13.25 -6.68 -10.05
C GLY A 111 12.67 -6.59 -8.63
N ILE A 112 13.15 -7.47 -7.75
CA ILE A 112 12.65 -7.60 -6.37
C ILE A 112 13.68 -7.07 -5.39
N TRP A 113 13.24 -6.26 -4.45
CA TRP A 113 14.10 -5.57 -3.49
C TRP A 113 13.84 -6.10 -2.09
N GLY A 114 14.86 -6.13 -1.23
CA GLY A 114 14.76 -6.54 0.17
C GLY A 114 15.26 -7.96 0.47
N THR A 115 15.36 -8.27 1.76
CA THR A 115 15.67 -9.61 2.27
C THR A 115 14.57 -10.11 3.20
N GLU A 116 14.19 -9.32 4.20
CA GLU A 116 13.17 -9.68 5.20
C GLU A 116 11.82 -9.11 4.78
N VAL A 117 11.83 -7.84 4.37
CA VAL A 117 10.67 -7.18 3.78
C VAL A 117 10.98 -7.01 2.31
N THR A 118 10.28 -7.73 1.47
CA THR A 118 10.59 -7.79 0.04
C THR A 118 9.46 -7.16 -0.77
N VAL A 119 9.80 -6.37 -1.78
CA VAL A 119 8.84 -5.72 -2.67
C VAL A 119 9.28 -5.96 -4.11
N ASP A 120 8.36 -6.48 -4.92
CA ASP A 120 8.55 -6.61 -6.36
C ASP A 120 8.21 -5.27 -7.04
N TYR A 121 9.24 -4.59 -7.56
CA TYR A 121 9.09 -3.27 -8.18
C TYR A 121 8.45 -3.37 -9.57
N ASP A 122 8.58 -4.51 -10.23
CA ASP A 122 8.02 -4.78 -11.55
C ASP A 122 6.47 -4.95 -11.46
N ILE A 123 5.96 -5.40 -10.31
CA ILE A 123 4.53 -5.54 -9.99
C ILE A 123 3.96 -4.27 -9.33
N CYS A 124 4.73 -3.62 -8.44
CA CYS A 124 4.23 -2.55 -7.57
C CYS A 124 3.65 -1.38 -8.37
N VAL A 125 2.44 -0.94 -8.01
CA VAL A 125 1.71 0.17 -8.68
C VAL A 125 1.73 1.48 -7.90
N ALA A 126 2.61 1.61 -6.91
CA ALA A 126 2.69 2.78 -6.01
C ALA A 126 1.39 3.13 -5.27
N ASP A 127 0.60 2.12 -4.92
CA ASP A 127 -0.67 2.30 -4.17
C ASP A 127 -0.46 3.00 -2.81
N GLY A 128 0.61 2.61 -2.09
CA GLY A 128 0.99 3.24 -0.83
C GLY A 128 0.34 2.66 0.43
N ALA A 129 -0.64 1.74 0.33
CA ALA A 129 -1.25 1.12 1.51
C ALA A 129 -0.23 0.44 2.45
N CYS A 130 0.85 -0.12 1.90
CA CYS A 130 1.92 -0.71 2.70
C CYS A 130 2.67 0.29 3.59
N ILE A 131 2.78 1.56 3.16
CA ILE A 131 3.43 2.63 3.93
C ILE A 131 2.53 3.03 5.10
N GLU A 132 1.26 3.29 4.82
CA GLU A 132 0.27 3.71 5.81
C GLU A 132 -0.04 2.60 6.84
N ALA A 133 -0.06 1.35 6.40
CA ALA A 133 -0.33 0.22 7.28
C ALA A 133 0.86 -0.19 8.15
N CYS A 134 2.07 0.35 7.92
CA CYS A 134 3.25 -0.06 8.65
C CYS A 134 3.39 0.71 9.98
N PRO A 135 3.18 0.07 11.15
CA PRO A 135 3.20 0.76 12.43
C PRO A 135 4.59 1.24 12.87
N VAL A 136 5.64 0.77 12.20
CA VAL A 136 7.05 1.11 12.49
C VAL A 136 7.72 1.81 11.31
N ASN A 137 6.94 2.24 10.31
CA ASN A 137 7.38 3.07 9.18
C ASN A 137 8.60 2.51 8.42
N VAL A 138 8.61 1.22 8.11
CA VAL A 138 9.71 0.55 7.37
C VAL A 138 10.00 1.20 6.01
N TYR A 139 8.96 1.77 5.38
CA TYR A 139 8.99 2.24 4.01
C TYR A 139 9.15 3.76 3.90
N GLU A 140 9.83 4.17 2.84
CA GLU A 140 9.87 5.53 2.32
C GLU A 140 9.51 5.52 0.82
N TRP A 141 9.23 6.68 0.22
CA TRP A 141 9.05 6.75 -1.23
C TRP A 141 10.40 6.87 -1.93
N LEU A 142 10.62 6.05 -2.95
CA LEU A 142 11.75 6.13 -3.86
C LEU A 142 11.24 6.42 -5.27
N ASP A 143 11.81 7.43 -5.92
CA ASP A 143 11.46 7.78 -7.29
C ASP A 143 12.09 6.80 -8.27
N THR A 144 11.27 6.29 -9.19
CA THR A 144 11.63 5.34 -10.26
C THR A 144 11.04 5.82 -11.59
N PRO A 145 11.45 7.01 -12.08
CA PRO A 145 10.87 7.61 -13.28
C PRO A 145 11.08 6.71 -14.51
N GLY A 146 10.05 6.59 -15.35
CA GLY A 146 10.09 5.79 -16.58
C GLY A 146 9.76 4.30 -16.43
N HIS A 147 9.48 3.81 -15.21
CA HIS A 147 9.05 2.43 -15.02
C HIS A 147 7.57 2.25 -15.42
N PRO A 148 7.20 1.20 -16.18
CA PRO A 148 5.86 1.03 -16.75
C PRO A 148 4.74 0.90 -15.72
N ALA A 149 5.03 0.33 -14.54
CA ALA A 149 4.02 0.13 -13.49
C ALA A 149 3.72 1.39 -12.64
N SER A 150 4.73 2.22 -12.34
CA SER A 150 4.60 3.46 -11.55
C SER A 150 5.93 4.23 -11.48
N GLU A 151 5.87 5.55 -11.37
CA GLU A 151 7.06 6.42 -11.30
C GLU A 151 7.70 6.54 -9.91
N LYS A 152 7.14 5.85 -8.91
CA LYS A 152 7.68 5.76 -7.55
C LYS A 152 7.40 4.38 -6.96
N LYS A 153 8.14 3.98 -5.93
CA LYS A 153 8.01 2.68 -5.25
C LYS A 153 8.22 2.84 -3.74
N PRO A 154 7.58 2.00 -2.91
CA PRO A 154 7.90 1.92 -1.49
C PRO A 154 9.28 1.29 -1.31
N PHE A 155 10.18 1.99 -0.66
CA PHE A 155 11.55 1.59 -0.39
C PHE A 155 11.73 1.24 1.07
N MET A 156 12.05 -0.02 1.33
CA MET A 156 12.15 -0.63 2.67
C MET A 156 13.49 -0.32 3.36
N ILE A 157 13.93 0.94 3.38
CA ILE A 157 15.23 1.34 3.94
C ILE A 157 15.42 0.88 5.40
N ARG A 158 14.33 0.76 6.15
CA ARG A 158 14.30 0.25 7.52
C ARG A 158 13.79 -1.18 7.62
N GLU A 159 14.11 -2.06 6.65
CA GLU A 159 13.61 -3.45 6.69
C GLU A 159 13.96 -4.20 7.98
N LYS A 160 15.06 -3.81 8.65
CA LYS A 160 15.51 -4.37 9.93
C LYS A 160 14.58 -4.06 11.11
N ASP A 161 13.80 -2.98 11.01
CA ASP A 161 12.84 -2.57 12.04
C ASP A 161 11.50 -3.31 11.89
N CYS A 162 11.36 -4.14 10.86
CA CYS A 162 10.15 -4.91 10.63
C CYS A 162 9.83 -5.84 11.81
N ILE A 163 8.63 -5.69 12.36
CA ILE A 163 8.11 -6.53 13.45
C ILE A 163 7.33 -7.76 12.95
N PHE A 164 7.41 -8.07 11.65
CA PHE A 164 6.73 -9.23 11.04
C PHE A 164 5.22 -9.30 11.31
N CYS A 165 4.52 -8.16 11.27
CA CYS A 165 3.07 -8.10 11.51
C CYS A 165 2.20 -8.55 10.33
N MET A 166 2.78 -8.74 9.14
CA MET A 166 2.09 -9.12 7.89
C MET A 166 1.06 -8.12 7.36
N ALA A 167 0.93 -6.94 7.97
CA ALA A 167 -0.05 -5.93 7.53
C ALA A 167 0.20 -5.49 6.08
N CYS A 168 1.45 -5.17 5.72
CA CYS A 168 1.79 -4.71 4.37
C CYS A 168 1.62 -5.77 3.28
N GLU A 169 1.71 -7.07 3.61
CA GLU A 169 1.42 -8.17 2.67
C GLU A 169 -0.08 -8.20 2.36
N ASN A 170 -0.93 -8.13 3.39
CA ASN A 170 -2.38 -8.25 3.22
C ASN A 170 -3.04 -7.01 2.58
N VAL A 171 -2.55 -5.81 2.85
CA VAL A 171 -3.17 -4.57 2.32
C VAL A 171 -2.74 -4.24 0.89
N CYS A 172 -1.69 -4.86 0.36
CA CYS A 172 -1.14 -4.53 -0.95
C CYS A 172 -2.07 -5.05 -2.07
N PRO A 173 -2.72 -4.20 -2.89
CA PRO A 173 -3.68 -4.69 -3.88
C PRO A 173 -3.10 -5.69 -4.91
N PRO A 174 -1.91 -5.46 -5.50
CA PRO A 174 -1.31 -6.45 -6.40
C PRO A 174 -0.52 -7.54 -5.65
N GLN A 175 -0.51 -7.53 -4.30
CA GLN A 175 0.24 -8.50 -3.49
C GLN A 175 1.73 -8.55 -3.88
N CYS A 176 2.35 -7.39 -4.10
CA CYS A 176 3.75 -7.28 -4.50
C CYS A 176 4.74 -7.29 -3.31
N VAL A 177 4.23 -7.39 -2.08
CA VAL A 177 5.02 -7.41 -0.85
C VAL A 177 5.05 -8.83 -0.29
N LYS A 178 6.23 -9.33 0.05
CA LYS A 178 6.38 -10.58 0.81
C LYS A 178 7.28 -10.38 2.00
N ILE A 179 6.84 -10.86 3.16
CA ILE A 179 7.65 -10.84 4.37
C ILE A 179 8.21 -12.24 4.65
N PHE A 180 9.52 -12.30 4.90
CA PHE A 180 10.20 -13.51 5.35
C PHE A 180 10.63 -13.32 6.79
N GLN A 181 10.09 -14.13 7.69
CA GLN A 181 10.54 -14.16 9.08
C GLN A 181 12.00 -14.60 9.12
N LYS A 182 12.79 -13.94 9.97
CA LYS A 182 14.12 -14.44 10.35
C LYS A 182 13.91 -15.81 11.00
N SER A 183 14.30 -16.88 10.30
CA SER A 183 14.50 -18.18 10.93
C SER A 183 15.63 -18.02 11.93
N GLN A 184 15.27 -17.93 13.21
CA GLN A 184 16.19 -17.96 14.35
C GLN A 184 16.95 -19.27 14.38
#